data_AF-A0A916NI16-F1
#
_entry.id   AF-A0A916NI16-F1
#
_cell.length_a   1.000
_cell.length_b   1.000
_cell.length_c   1.000
_cell.angle_alpha   90.00
_cell.angle_beta   90.00
_cell.angle_gamma   90.00
#
_symmetry.space_group_name_H-M   'P 1'
#
loop_
_entity.id
_entity.type
_entity.pdbx_description
1 polymer ?
#
loop_
_entity_poly.entity_id
_entity_poly.type
_entity_poly.pdbx_seq_one_letter_code
_entity_poly.pdbx_strand_id
1 'polypeptide(L)'
;MSFSIVPCLKKFNLDSENTCNLCRKRIIHEAELDTSSINPEEEICVITTLENVSSKYLLHPMRVFGLSVFIVFGSSLFTIEAQGQENLMNLQNNQRFVQAEIRGTVYDKETSEPLPFVKIKVKDHEFGCMSDLDGHFKLKLDVEHTSGPLTIQFLCVGFKDFELTTENKLKADEVLYLGDIFLEADYHSISVGILIETDPQINFDPDAHRSTTIKSEEIKRSPYRD
;
A
#
# COMPACT_ATOMS: atom_id res chain seq x y z
N MET A 1 22.71 20.26 -6.07
CA MET A 1 22.27 21.09 -4.93
C MET A 1 20.79 20.83 -4.70
N SER A 2 20.47 20.11 -3.64
CA SER A 2 19.10 19.94 -3.15
C SER A 2 18.77 21.09 -2.21
N PHE A 3 17.72 21.86 -2.49
CA PHE A 3 17.30 22.95 -1.63
C PHE A 3 16.09 22.48 -0.81
N SER A 4 16.18 22.58 0.52
CA SER A 4 15.05 22.35 1.42
C SER A 4 14.49 23.70 1.84
N ILE A 5 13.21 23.94 1.53
CA ILE A 5 12.51 25.16 1.94
C ILE A 5 11.99 24.93 3.35
N VAL A 6 12.70 25.47 4.34
CA VAL A 6 12.21 25.49 5.73
C VAL A 6 11.50 26.82 5.94
N PRO A 7 10.16 26.85 6.13
CA PRO A 7 9.46 28.08 6.44
C PRO A 7 9.89 28.58 7.83
N CYS A 8 10.76 29.59 7.87
CA CYS A 8 11.13 30.24 9.13
C CYS A 8 9.87 30.88 9.74
N LEU A 9 9.55 30.43 10.96
CA LEU A 9 8.41 30.88 11.74
C LEU A 9 8.49 32.40 11.98
N LYS A 10 7.31 33.04 12.02
CA LYS A 10 7.03 34.49 12.05
C LYS A 10 7.76 35.35 13.11
N LYS A 11 8.68 34.81 13.92
CA LYS A 11 9.45 35.52 14.94
C LYS A 11 10.85 34.90 15.08
N PHE A 12 11.82 35.37 14.31
CA PHE A 12 13.23 35.11 14.59
C PHE A 12 13.93 36.45 14.83
N ASN A 13 14.86 36.48 15.79
CA ASN A 13 15.77 37.60 15.99
C ASN A 13 17.11 37.18 15.38
N LEU A 14 17.74 38.11 14.66
CA LEU A 14 19.10 37.94 14.15
C LEU A 14 20.07 38.29 15.29
N ASP A 15 21.03 37.41 15.52
CA ASP A 15 22.19 37.74 16.36
C ASP A 15 23.14 38.67 15.59
N SER A 16 24.10 39.30 16.29
CA SER A 16 25.07 40.25 15.69
C SER A 16 25.94 39.67 14.58
N GLU A 17 25.90 38.35 14.37
CA GLU A 17 26.67 37.62 13.37
C GLU A 17 25.82 37.10 12.19
N ASN A 18 24.57 37.55 12.05
CA ASN A 18 23.62 37.09 11.02
C ASN A 18 23.40 35.57 11.05
N THR A 19 23.46 34.96 12.22
CA THR A 19 23.15 33.56 12.43
C THR A 19 21.72 33.39 12.92
N CYS A 20 21.04 32.36 12.43
CA CYS A 20 19.68 32.04 12.86
C CYS A 20 19.73 31.43 14.28
N ASN A 21 19.03 32.00 15.24
CA ASN A 21 18.95 31.45 16.59
C ASN A 21 18.33 30.04 16.67
N LEU A 22 17.51 29.64 15.68
CA LEU A 22 16.85 28.34 15.62
C LEU A 22 17.72 27.25 15.00
N CYS A 23 18.35 27.52 13.85
CA CYS A 23 19.12 26.51 13.11
C CYS A 23 20.64 26.74 13.16
N ARG A 24 21.11 27.81 13.79
CA ARG A 24 22.52 28.26 13.88
C ARG A 24 23.24 28.45 12.54
N LYS A 25 22.50 28.44 11.43
CA LYS A 25 23.03 28.66 10.08
C LYS A 25 23.18 30.14 9.79
N ARG A 26 24.16 30.47 8.96
CA ARG A 26 24.34 31.83 8.44
C ARG A 26 23.16 32.18 7.53
N ILE A 27 22.60 33.34 7.76
CA ILE A 27 21.52 33.90 6.97
C ILE A 27 22.13 34.86 5.95
N ILE A 28 21.78 34.65 4.68
CA ILE A 28 22.20 35.50 3.56
C ILE A 28 20.93 36.06 2.91
N HIS A 29 20.92 37.35 2.61
CA HIS A 29 19.86 37.96 1.81
C HIS A 29 20.01 37.54 0.34
N GLU A 30 18.92 37.22 -0.36
CA GLU A 30 18.99 36.79 -1.78
C GLU A 30 19.76 37.80 -2.67
N ALA A 31 19.67 39.09 -2.38
CA ALA A 31 20.37 40.15 -3.12
C ALA A 31 21.91 40.08 -3.00
N GLU A 32 22.43 39.41 -1.97
CA GLU A 32 23.86 39.25 -1.67
C GLU A 32 24.35 37.84 -2.01
N LEU A 33 23.49 37.00 -2.59
CA LEU A 33 23.80 35.60 -2.88
C LEU A 33 24.70 35.50 -4.13
N ASP A 34 26.02 35.61 -3.94
CA ASP A 34 26.99 35.24 -4.97
C ASP A 34 27.30 33.74 -4.89
N THR A 35 26.69 32.96 -5.77
CA THR A 35 26.84 31.50 -5.85
C THR A 35 28.29 31.03 -6.05
N SER A 36 29.19 31.90 -6.51
CA SER A 36 30.60 31.55 -6.70
C SER A 36 31.42 31.52 -5.40
N SER A 37 30.90 32.14 -4.34
CA SER A 37 31.59 32.29 -3.04
C SER A 37 31.13 31.30 -1.97
N ILE A 38 30.11 30.50 -2.27
CA ILE A 38 29.47 29.59 -1.32
C ILE A 38 30.10 28.21 -1.46
N ASN A 39 30.63 27.68 -0.35
CA ASN A 39 31.13 26.32 -0.32
C ASN A 39 29.95 25.35 -0.58
N PRO A 40 30.02 24.44 -1.57
CA PRO A 40 28.92 23.53 -1.89
C PRO A 40 28.52 22.59 -0.76
N GLU A 41 29.36 22.43 0.26
CA GLU A 41 29.08 21.63 1.47
C GLU A 41 28.44 22.44 2.61
N GLU A 42 28.36 23.77 2.48
CA GLU A 42 27.82 24.66 3.52
C GLU A 42 26.31 24.83 3.37
N GLU A 43 25.54 24.49 4.42
CA GLU A 43 24.10 24.73 4.46
C GLU A 43 23.79 26.15 4.94
N ILE A 44 23.31 27.00 4.04
CA ILE A 44 22.93 28.40 4.33
C ILE A 44 21.41 28.58 4.38
N CYS A 45 20.95 29.58 5.13
CA CYS A 45 19.56 30.04 5.09
C CYS A 45 19.47 31.29 4.21
N VAL A 46 18.55 31.30 3.25
CA VAL A 46 18.34 32.46 2.37
C VAL A 46 17.03 33.15 2.74
N ILE A 47 17.09 34.44 3.03
CA ILE A 47 15.90 35.28 3.15
C ILE A 47 15.56 35.81 1.76
N THR A 48 14.38 35.45 1.26
CA THR A 48 13.81 35.96 0.02
C THR A 48 12.34 36.35 0.23
N THR A 49 11.82 37.21 -0.65
CA THR A 49 10.41 37.60 -0.63
C THR A 49 9.53 36.47 -1.15
N LEU A 50 8.30 36.37 -0.64
CA LEU A 50 7.35 35.35 -1.06
C LEU A 50 7.04 35.42 -2.57
N GLU A 51 7.08 36.62 -3.16
CA GLU A 51 6.88 36.86 -4.60
C GLU A 51 7.98 36.21 -5.46
N ASN A 52 9.23 36.21 -4.98
CA ASN A 52 10.36 35.58 -5.67
C ASN A 52 10.32 34.04 -5.58
N VAL A 53 9.85 33.49 -4.46
CA VAL A 53 9.62 32.04 -4.31
C VAL A 53 8.46 31.59 -5.19
N SER A 54 7.34 32.32 -5.13
CA SER A 54 6.14 32.01 -5.91
C SER A 54 6.42 32.01 -7.41
N SER A 55 7.17 32.98 -7.95
CA SER A 55 7.42 33.07 -9.40
C SER A 55 8.35 31.99 -9.96
N LYS A 56 9.27 31.44 -9.15
CA LYS A 56 10.17 30.35 -9.56
C LYS A 56 9.56 28.95 -9.38
N TYR A 57 8.63 28.78 -8.44
CA TYR A 57 8.05 27.48 -8.10
C TYR A 57 6.54 27.35 -8.40
N LEU A 58 5.90 28.39 -8.95
CA LEU A 58 4.62 28.23 -9.64
C LEU A 58 4.83 27.26 -10.80
N LEU A 59 4.16 26.11 -10.75
CA LEU A 59 4.14 25.15 -11.84
C LEU A 59 3.86 25.90 -13.15
N HIS A 60 4.85 25.93 -14.03
CA HIS A 60 4.78 26.62 -15.31
C HIS A 60 3.46 26.23 -16.01
N PRO A 61 2.70 27.17 -16.59
CA PRO A 61 1.34 26.90 -17.10
C PRO A 61 1.25 25.72 -18.08
N MET A 62 2.35 25.42 -18.80
CA MET A 62 2.50 24.24 -19.65
C MET A 62 2.37 22.89 -18.90
N ARG A 63 2.79 22.78 -17.64
CA ARG A 63 2.70 21.54 -16.84
C ARG A 63 1.30 21.32 -16.26
N VAL A 64 0.60 22.40 -15.93
CA VAL A 64 -0.81 22.35 -15.50
C VAL A 64 -1.69 21.95 -16.67
N PHE A 65 -1.41 22.46 -17.87
CA PHE A 65 -2.08 22.04 -19.09
C PHE A 65 -1.90 20.53 -19.36
N GLY A 66 -0.67 20.02 -19.25
CA GLY A 66 -0.39 18.59 -19.41
C GLY A 66 -1.20 17.70 -18.47
N LEU A 67 -1.30 18.05 -17.19
CA LEU A 67 -2.10 17.31 -16.21
C LEU A 67 -3.59 17.31 -16.56
N SER A 68 -4.13 18.47 -16.97
CA SER A 68 -5.55 18.59 -17.36
C SER A 68 -5.90 17.78 -18.62
N VAL A 69 -5.01 17.73 -19.62
CA VAL A 69 -5.18 16.88 -20.80
C VAL A 69 -5.13 15.40 -20.42
N PHE A 70 -4.24 15.01 -19.52
CA PHE A 70 -4.14 13.62 -19.05
C PHE A 70 -5.40 13.17 -18.29
N ILE A 71 -6.03 14.04 -17.51
CA ILE A 71 -7.27 13.72 -16.78
C ILE A 71 -8.46 13.61 -17.74
N VAL A 72 -8.60 14.55 -18.69
CA VAL A 72 -9.75 14.59 -19.60
C VAL A 72 -9.66 13.52 -20.69
N PHE A 73 -8.48 13.25 -21.24
CA PHE A 73 -8.30 12.30 -22.33
C PHE A 73 -7.73 10.94 -21.89
N GLY A 74 -7.03 10.87 -20.75
CA GLY A 74 -6.51 9.59 -20.22
C GLY A 74 -7.63 8.65 -19.78
N SER A 75 -8.79 9.17 -19.36
CA SER A 75 -9.98 8.36 -19.08
C SER A 75 -10.55 7.67 -20.32
N SER A 76 -10.34 8.22 -21.53
CA SER A 76 -10.82 7.62 -22.78
C SER A 76 -9.95 6.45 -23.25
N LEU A 77 -8.66 6.41 -22.87
CA LEU A 77 -7.75 5.29 -23.17
C LEU A 77 -8.16 3.99 -22.46
N PHE A 78 -8.94 4.06 -21.37
CA PHE A 78 -9.50 2.90 -20.70
C PHE A 78 -10.81 2.38 -21.32
N THR A 79 -11.35 3.03 -22.37
CA THR A 79 -12.60 2.60 -23.02
C THR A 79 -12.40 1.83 -24.35
N ILE A 80 -11.17 1.69 -24.84
CA ILE A 80 -10.92 1.04 -26.15
C ILE A 80 -10.96 -0.50 -26.08
N GLU A 81 -11.08 -1.12 -24.90
CA GLU A 81 -11.17 -2.59 -24.78
C GLU A 81 -12.59 -3.18 -24.83
N ALA A 82 -13.65 -2.41 -25.13
CA ALA A 82 -15.01 -2.96 -25.15
C ALA A 82 -15.39 -3.76 -26.42
N GLN A 83 -14.58 -3.72 -27.50
CA GLN A 83 -14.97 -4.33 -28.79
C GLN A 83 -13.97 -5.35 -29.37
N GLY A 84 -12.87 -5.64 -28.67
CA GLY A 84 -11.87 -6.65 -29.09
C GLY A 84 -11.96 -8.02 -28.40
N GLN A 85 -12.88 -8.20 -27.43
CA GLN A 85 -12.88 -9.37 -26.53
C GLN A 85 -13.88 -10.48 -26.91
N GLU A 86 -14.78 -10.28 -27.87
CA GLU A 86 -15.81 -11.30 -28.18
C GLU A 86 -15.22 -12.60 -28.76
N ASN A 87 -14.09 -12.52 -29.46
CA ASN A 87 -13.43 -13.70 -30.04
C ASN A 87 -12.40 -14.36 -29.10
N LEU A 88 -11.84 -13.61 -28.14
CA LEU A 88 -10.94 -14.16 -27.11
C LEU A 88 -11.71 -14.87 -25.99
N MET A 89 -12.93 -14.43 -25.67
CA MET A 89 -13.81 -15.13 -24.73
C MET A 89 -14.26 -16.52 -25.24
N ASN A 90 -14.32 -16.73 -26.56
CA ASN A 90 -14.70 -18.04 -27.12
C ASN A 90 -13.54 -19.05 -27.18
N LEU A 91 -12.28 -18.59 -27.22
CA LEU A 91 -11.10 -19.47 -27.16
C LEU A 91 -10.83 -20.02 -25.75
N GLN A 92 -11.28 -19.34 -24.69
CA GLN A 92 -11.25 -19.88 -23.33
C GLN A 92 -12.38 -20.88 -23.03
N ASN A 93 -13.43 -20.95 -23.87
CA ASN A 93 -14.59 -21.80 -23.61
C ASN A 93 -14.37 -23.30 -23.97
N ASN A 94 -13.24 -23.62 -24.61
CA ASN A 94 -12.91 -24.98 -25.04
C ASN A 94 -11.87 -25.71 -24.16
N GLN A 95 -11.40 -25.07 -23.08
CA GLN A 95 -10.71 -25.78 -22.00
C GLN A 95 -11.62 -25.74 -20.76
N ARG A 96 -12.67 -26.57 -20.78
CA ARG A 96 -13.30 -26.99 -19.54
C ARG A 96 -12.28 -27.82 -18.77
N PHE A 97 -11.42 -27.16 -18.00
CA PHE A 97 -10.74 -27.83 -16.91
C PHE A 97 -11.85 -28.37 -16.02
N VAL A 98 -11.87 -29.69 -15.93
CA VAL A 98 -12.83 -30.40 -15.11
C VAL A 98 -12.54 -29.97 -13.67
N GLN A 99 -13.44 -29.21 -13.08
CA GLN A 99 -13.25 -28.59 -11.78
C GLN A 99 -14.39 -29.00 -10.86
N ALA A 100 -14.03 -29.43 -9.66
CA ALA A 100 -14.99 -29.51 -8.57
C ALA A 100 -15.23 -28.12 -8.00
N GLU A 101 -16.42 -27.91 -7.43
CA GLU A 101 -16.80 -26.63 -6.88
C GLU A 101 -17.29 -26.79 -5.45
N ILE A 102 -16.78 -25.97 -4.53
CA ILE A 102 -17.26 -25.91 -3.15
C ILE A 102 -17.93 -24.55 -2.93
N ARG A 103 -19.15 -24.57 -2.42
CA ARG A 103 -19.97 -23.39 -2.16
C ARG A 103 -20.48 -23.38 -0.73
N GLY A 104 -20.75 -22.18 -0.24
CA GLY A 104 -21.44 -21.98 1.04
C GLY A 104 -21.60 -20.49 1.33
N THR A 105 -22.11 -20.20 2.51
CA THR A 105 -22.29 -18.84 3.01
C THR A 105 -21.69 -18.75 4.40
N VAL A 106 -20.98 -17.65 4.69
CA VAL A 106 -20.34 -17.42 5.99
C VAL A 106 -21.11 -16.34 6.75
N TYR A 107 -21.39 -16.59 8.02
CA TYR A 107 -22.12 -15.70 8.91
C TYR A 107 -21.37 -15.49 10.23
N ASP A 108 -21.66 -14.38 10.87
CA ASP A 108 -21.31 -14.14 12.26
C ASP A 108 -22.24 -14.96 13.16
N LYS A 109 -21.67 -15.75 14.08
CA LYS A 109 -22.42 -16.58 15.03
C LYS A 109 -23.28 -15.76 15.99
N GLU A 110 -22.88 -14.55 16.35
CA GLU A 110 -23.59 -13.69 17.31
C GLU A 110 -24.69 -12.88 16.65
N THR A 111 -24.39 -12.22 15.52
CA THR A 111 -25.34 -11.32 14.85
C THR A 111 -26.18 -12.02 13.79
N SER A 112 -25.77 -13.21 13.33
CA SER A 112 -26.33 -13.90 12.17
C SER A 112 -26.26 -13.08 10.87
N GLU A 113 -25.39 -12.06 10.83
CA GLU A 113 -25.15 -11.27 9.63
C GLU A 113 -24.13 -11.96 8.71
N PRO A 114 -24.27 -11.85 7.38
CA PRO A 114 -23.29 -12.42 6.45
C PRO A 114 -21.93 -11.74 6.60
N LEU A 115 -20.86 -12.53 6.53
CA LEU A 115 -19.49 -12.04 6.68
C LEU A 115 -18.81 -11.87 5.32
N PRO A 116 -18.57 -10.62 4.89
CA PRO A 116 -17.84 -10.37 3.66
C PRO A 116 -16.33 -10.52 3.85
N PHE A 117 -15.63 -10.76 2.75
CA PHE A 117 -14.16 -10.80 2.69
C PHE A 117 -13.49 -11.86 3.58
N VAL A 118 -14.23 -12.90 3.96
CA VAL A 118 -13.65 -14.06 4.64
C VAL A 118 -12.74 -14.77 3.65
N LYS A 119 -11.52 -15.11 4.07
CA LYS A 119 -10.58 -15.87 3.26
C LYS A 119 -10.81 -17.37 3.49
N ILE A 120 -11.24 -18.06 2.45
CA ILE A 120 -11.43 -19.52 2.44
C ILE A 120 -10.24 -20.14 1.71
N LYS A 121 -9.51 -21.05 2.35
CA LYS A 121 -8.38 -21.75 1.71
C LYS A 121 -8.39 -23.24 2.03
N VAL A 122 -7.85 -24.05 1.14
CA VAL A 122 -7.58 -25.46 1.44
C VAL A 122 -6.26 -25.53 2.19
N LYS A 123 -6.24 -26.22 3.33
CA LYS A 123 -5.02 -26.45 4.13
C LYS A 123 -3.99 -27.18 3.26
N ASP A 124 -2.73 -26.76 3.38
CA ASP A 124 -1.59 -27.30 2.62
C ASP A 124 -1.62 -27.10 1.09
N HIS A 125 -2.56 -26.28 0.60
CA HIS A 125 -2.62 -25.88 -0.81
C HIS A 125 -2.70 -24.36 -0.95
N GLU A 126 -2.24 -23.85 -2.10
CA GLU A 126 -2.30 -22.41 -2.42
C GLU A 126 -3.68 -21.97 -2.93
N PHE A 127 -4.61 -22.92 -3.11
CA PHE A 127 -5.96 -22.63 -3.60
C PHE A 127 -6.83 -22.03 -2.49
N GLY A 128 -7.51 -20.95 -2.84
CA GLY A 128 -8.46 -20.29 -1.98
C GLY A 128 -9.38 -19.36 -2.75
N CYS A 129 -10.37 -18.85 -2.04
CA CYS A 129 -11.28 -17.83 -2.53
C CYS A 129 -11.62 -16.87 -1.38
N MET A 130 -12.40 -15.85 -1.68
CA MET A 130 -12.87 -14.88 -0.71
C MET A 130 -14.39 -14.79 -0.80
N SER A 131 -15.08 -14.61 0.34
CA SER A 131 -16.52 -14.37 0.32
C SER A 131 -16.87 -13.00 -0.25
N ASP A 132 -18.01 -12.92 -0.91
CA ASP A 132 -18.57 -11.68 -1.45
C ASP A 132 -19.27 -10.84 -0.36
N LEU A 133 -19.93 -9.75 -0.77
CA LEU A 133 -20.63 -8.84 0.15
C LEU A 133 -21.79 -9.49 0.91
N ASP A 134 -22.36 -10.55 0.34
CA ASP A 134 -23.47 -11.31 0.91
C ASP A 134 -22.96 -12.54 1.69
N GLY A 135 -21.65 -12.66 1.88
CA GLY A 135 -21.01 -13.77 2.59
C GLY A 135 -20.94 -15.08 1.80
N HIS A 136 -21.35 -15.09 0.53
CA HIS A 136 -21.27 -16.26 -0.32
C HIS A 136 -19.85 -16.47 -0.83
N PHE A 137 -19.43 -17.73 -0.92
CA PHE A 137 -18.13 -18.09 -1.49
C PHE A 137 -18.25 -19.21 -2.51
N LYS A 138 -17.31 -19.21 -3.45
CA LYS A 138 -17.17 -20.20 -4.52
C LYS A 138 -15.71 -20.56 -4.70
N LEU A 139 -15.33 -21.73 -4.22
CA LEU A 139 -13.99 -22.29 -4.37
C LEU A 139 -13.98 -23.30 -5.51
N LYS A 140 -13.14 -23.08 -6.51
CA LYS A 140 -12.93 -24.03 -7.61
C LYS A 140 -11.65 -24.81 -7.36
N LEU A 141 -11.72 -26.13 -7.51
CA LEU A 141 -10.60 -27.04 -7.30
C LEU A 141 -10.45 -27.95 -8.52
N ASP A 142 -9.23 -28.13 -8.98
CA ASP A 142 -8.96 -29.13 -10.01
C ASP A 142 -9.08 -30.55 -9.42
N VAL A 143 -9.59 -31.50 -10.20
CA VAL A 143 -9.89 -32.88 -9.73
C VAL A 143 -8.64 -33.61 -9.19
N GLU A 144 -7.45 -33.22 -9.62
CA GLU A 144 -6.20 -33.78 -9.11
C GLU A 144 -6.00 -33.49 -7.61
N HIS A 145 -6.56 -32.37 -7.12
CA HIS A 145 -6.47 -31.93 -5.73
C HIS A 145 -7.69 -32.35 -4.88
N THR A 146 -8.65 -33.07 -5.44
CA THR A 146 -9.85 -33.54 -4.72
C THR A 146 -9.78 -35.01 -4.30
N SER A 147 -8.64 -35.66 -4.56
CA SER A 147 -8.42 -37.09 -4.30
C SER A 147 -8.02 -37.37 -2.84
N GLY A 148 -8.81 -36.93 -1.87
CA GLY A 148 -8.53 -37.16 -0.44
C GLY A 148 -9.46 -36.36 0.49
N PRO A 149 -9.31 -36.51 1.80
CA PRO A 149 -9.97 -35.61 2.75
C PRO A 149 -9.39 -34.21 2.61
N LEU A 150 -10.26 -33.22 2.42
CA LEU A 150 -9.86 -31.81 2.33
C LEU A 150 -10.16 -31.11 3.65
N THR A 151 -9.21 -30.34 4.15
CA THR A 151 -9.45 -29.43 5.29
C THR A 151 -9.53 -28.01 4.77
N ILE A 152 -10.67 -27.37 4.98
CA ILE A 152 -10.96 -26.02 4.52
C ILE A 152 -10.83 -25.09 5.73
N GLN A 153 -9.99 -24.08 5.61
CA GLN A 153 -9.77 -23.07 6.64
C GLN A 153 -10.49 -21.77 6.27
N PHE A 154 -11.21 -21.21 7.23
CA PHE A 154 -11.89 -19.93 7.14
C PHE A 154 -11.15 -18.93 8.05
N LEU A 155 -10.69 -17.85 7.45
CA LEU A 155 -9.84 -16.84 8.10
C LEU A 155 -10.48 -15.47 7.92
N CYS A 156 -10.76 -14.79 9.03
CA CYS A 156 -11.28 -13.42 9.03
C CYS A 156 -10.68 -12.65 10.20
N VAL A 157 -10.31 -11.39 9.98
CA VAL A 157 -9.74 -10.55 11.02
C VAL A 157 -10.80 -10.28 12.09
N GLY A 158 -10.46 -10.56 13.35
CA GLY A 158 -11.39 -10.41 14.47
C GLY A 158 -12.34 -11.58 14.69
N PHE A 159 -12.13 -12.70 14.00
CA PHE A 159 -12.83 -13.96 14.22
C PHE A 159 -11.82 -15.08 14.51
N LYS A 160 -12.27 -16.13 15.19
CA LYS A 160 -11.45 -17.34 15.37
C LYS A 160 -11.30 -18.07 14.06
N ASP A 161 -10.09 -18.56 13.80
CA ASP A 161 -9.82 -19.49 12.72
C ASP A 161 -10.73 -20.72 12.86
N PHE A 162 -11.45 -21.05 11.80
CA PHE A 162 -12.34 -22.20 11.76
C PHE A 162 -11.87 -23.18 10.68
N GLU A 163 -11.79 -24.47 11.03
CA GLU A 163 -11.41 -25.53 10.11
C GLU A 163 -12.54 -26.54 9.95
N LEU A 164 -12.85 -26.91 8.70
CA LEU A 164 -13.80 -27.95 8.37
C LEU A 164 -13.12 -29.02 7.51
N THR A 165 -13.08 -30.26 8.01
CA THR A 165 -12.56 -31.40 7.25
C THR A 165 -13.71 -32.15 6.58
N THR A 166 -13.64 -32.29 5.26
CA THR A 166 -14.59 -33.05 4.45
C THR A 166 -13.99 -34.38 4.04
N GLU A 167 -14.65 -35.49 4.34
CA GLU A 167 -14.23 -36.84 3.93
C GLU A 167 -14.62 -37.18 2.48
N ASN A 168 -15.47 -36.34 1.87
CA ASN A 168 -16.01 -36.60 0.54
C ASN A 168 -14.96 -36.36 -0.55
N LYS A 169 -14.70 -37.40 -1.34
CA LYS A 169 -13.95 -37.29 -2.60
C LYS A 169 -14.83 -36.61 -3.63
N LEU A 170 -14.47 -35.39 -4.02
CA LEU A 170 -15.20 -34.63 -5.02
C LEU A 170 -14.83 -35.09 -6.41
N LYS A 171 -15.83 -35.41 -7.22
CA LYS A 171 -15.64 -35.73 -8.64
C LYS A 171 -15.61 -34.47 -9.48
N ALA A 172 -15.10 -34.67 -10.69
CA ALA A 172 -15.32 -33.83 -11.84
C ALA A 172 -16.73 -33.22 -11.93
N ASP A 173 -16.83 -31.89 -12.04
CA ASP A 173 -18.08 -31.12 -12.18
C ASP A 173 -19.08 -31.29 -11.02
N GLU A 174 -18.63 -31.81 -9.87
CA GLU A 174 -19.44 -31.94 -8.68
C GLU A 174 -19.43 -30.64 -7.87
N VAL A 175 -20.61 -30.23 -7.41
CA VAL A 175 -20.78 -29.07 -6.53
C VAL A 175 -21.07 -29.56 -5.13
N LEU A 176 -20.14 -29.30 -4.20
CA LEU A 176 -20.35 -29.51 -2.77
C LEU A 176 -20.88 -28.24 -2.13
N TYR A 177 -22.05 -28.34 -1.53
CA TYR A 177 -22.60 -27.26 -0.72
C TYR A 177 -22.30 -27.53 0.76
N LEU A 178 -21.52 -26.65 1.39
CA LEU A 178 -21.19 -26.73 2.81
C LEU A 178 -22.26 -26.15 3.73
N GLY A 179 -23.26 -25.46 3.17
CA GLY A 179 -24.30 -24.80 3.94
C GLY A 179 -23.82 -23.49 4.57
N ASP A 180 -24.42 -23.18 5.72
CA ASP A 180 -24.15 -21.99 6.50
C ASP A 180 -23.02 -22.26 7.51
N ILE A 181 -21.93 -21.50 7.37
CA ILE A 181 -20.75 -21.56 8.24
C ILE A 181 -20.84 -20.39 9.21
N PHE A 182 -20.80 -20.65 10.52
CA PHE A 182 -20.85 -19.60 11.54
C PHE A 182 -19.48 -19.41 12.18
N LEU A 183 -18.91 -18.21 12.05
CA LEU A 183 -17.66 -17.83 12.69
C LEU A 183 -17.91 -17.14 14.03
N GLU A 184 -17.09 -17.45 15.02
CA GLU A 184 -17.17 -16.85 16.36
C GLU A 184 -16.18 -15.69 16.45
N ALA A 185 -16.67 -14.52 16.86
CA ALA A 185 -15.84 -13.33 17.04
C ALA A 185 -14.73 -13.57 18.08
N ASP A 186 -13.54 -13.03 17.81
CA ASP A 186 -12.41 -13.02 18.71
C ASP A 186 -11.78 -11.64 18.79
N TYR A 187 -12.31 -10.86 19.74
CA TYR A 187 -11.83 -9.53 20.02
C TYR A 187 -10.46 -9.50 20.73
N HIS A 188 -9.96 -10.65 21.22
CA HIS A 188 -8.72 -10.71 21.99
C HIS A 188 -7.48 -10.97 21.12
N SER A 189 -7.65 -11.52 19.91
CA SER A 189 -6.55 -11.75 18.96
C SER A 189 -6.23 -10.56 18.08
N ILE A 190 -7.05 -9.50 18.09
CA ILE A 190 -6.73 -8.25 17.40
C ILE A 190 -5.79 -7.40 18.27
N SER A 191 -4.52 -7.80 18.35
CA SER A 191 -3.47 -6.85 18.70
C SER A 191 -3.29 -5.92 17.50
N VAL A 192 -4.12 -4.86 17.41
CA VAL A 192 -3.84 -3.72 16.54
C VAL A 192 -2.59 -3.06 17.10
N GLY A 193 -1.43 -3.54 16.65
CA GLY A 193 -0.19 -2.80 16.79
C GLY A 193 -0.34 -1.57 15.91
N ILE A 194 -0.69 -0.43 16.49
CA ILE A 194 -0.47 0.83 15.81
C ILE A 194 1.05 0.92 15.65
N LEU A 195 1.54 0.78 14.43
CA LEU A 195 2.87 1.26 14.07
C LEU A 195 2.80 2.78 14.17
N ILE A 196 2.93 3.27 15.40
CA ILE A 196 3.41 4.63 15.61
C ILE A 196 4.87 4.50 15.21
N GLU A 197 5.18 4.90 13.97
CA GLU A 197 6.49 5.48 13.72
C GLU A 197 6.56 6.67 14.68
N THR A 198 6.99 6.39 15.91
CA THR A 198 7.58 7.43 16.72
C THR A 198 8.71 7.89 15.84
N ASP A 199 8.59 9.10 15.29
CA ASP A 199 9.73 9.84 14.73
C ASP A 199 10.93 9.39 15.56
N PRO A 200 11.97 8.79 14.94
CA PRO A 200 13.07 8.22 15.68
C PRO A 200 13.40 9.25 16.72
N GLN A 201 13.26 8.89 18.01
CA GLN A 201 13.67 9.78 19.08
C GLN A 201 15.16 9.91 18.83
N ILE A 202 15.53 10.93 18.06
CA ILE A 202 16.90 11.31 17.81
C ILE A 202 17.33 11.68 19.21
N ASN A 203 17.97 10.72 19.87
CA ASN A 203 18.61 10.96 21.13
C ASN A 203 19.73 11.92 20.77
N PHE A 204 19.41 13.21 20.83
CA PHE A 204 20.37 14.30 20.78
C PHE A 204 21.12 14.22 22.10
N ASP A 205 21.96 13.19 22.22
CA ASP A 205 23.13 13.25 23.08
C ASP A 205 24.12 14.16 22.31
N PRO A 206 24.28 15.42 22.73
CA PRO A 206 25.07 16.40 21.99
C PRO A 206 26.56 16.04 21.90
N ASP A 207 27.01 15.02 22.65
CA ASP A 207 28.41 14.60 22.72
C ASP A 207 28.69 13.25 22.03
N ALA A 208 27.67 12.52 21.55
CA ALA A 208 27.83 11.23 20.91
C ALA A 208 28.00 11.36 19.38
N HIS A 209 29.19 11.73 18.92
CA HIS A 209 29.58 11.56 17.52
C HIS A 209 29.61 10.07 17.14
N ARG A 210 28.50 9.53 16.59
CA ARG A 210 28.53 8.29 15.82
C ARG A 210 27.89 8.51 14.46
N SER A 211 28.73 8.57 13.45
CA SER A 211 28.36 8.46 12.04
C SER A 211 27.64 7.14 11.80
N THR A 212 26.40 7.17 11.35
CA THR A 212 25.78 6.01 10.70
C THR A 212 26.25 5.99 9.26
N THR A 213 27.38 5.33 9.01
CA THR A 213 27.87 5.09 7.65
C THR A 213 27.07 3.95 7.04
N ILE A 214 26.12 4.28 6.17
CA ILE A 214 25.40 3.28 5.36
C ILE A 214 26.38 2.72 4.34
N LYS A 215 26.62 1.40 4.38
CA LYS A 215 27.52 0.75 3.43
C LYS A 215 26.83 0.56 2.08
N SER A 216 27.59 0.67 1.00
CA SER A 216 27.13 0.47 -0.38
C SER A 216 26.43 -0.87 -0.63
N GLU A 217 26.69 -1.88 0.18
CA GLU A 217 26.06 -3.20 0.07
C GLU A 217 24.59 -3.21 0.56
N GLU A 218 24.21 -2.31 1.48
CA GLU A 218 22.84 -2.23 2.04
C GLU A 218 21.87 -1.52 1.08
N ILE A 219 22.39 -0.70 0.16
CA ILE A 219 21.60 0.00 -0.87
C ILE A 219 21.08 -0.98 -1.95
N LYS A 220 21.69 -2.17 -2.09
CA LYS A 220 21.31 -3.16 -3.14
C LYS A 220 20.05 -3.97 -2.81
N ARG A 221 19.42 -3.81 -1.64
CA ARG A 221 18.21 -4.55 -1.25
C ARG A 221 16.89 -3.77 -1.37
N SER A 222 16.91 -2.56 -1.93
CA SER A 222 15.67 -1.84 -2.20
C SER A 222 15.02 -2.37 -3.49
N PRO A 223 13.76 -2.84 -3.47
CA PRO A 223 13.10 -3.48 -4.61
C PRO A 223 12.60 -2.48 -5.68
N TYR A 224 12.98 -1.20 -5.59
CA TYR A 224 12.59 -0.19 -6.58
C TYR A 224 13.79 0.21 -7.43
N ARG A 225 13.90 -0.39 -8.62
CA ARG A 225 14.67 0.14 -9.75
C ARG A 225 14.00 -0.26 -11.07
N ASP A 226 13.35 0.71 -11.68
CA ASP A 226 13.34 0.91 -13.13
C ASP A 226 14.36 2.02 -13.46
#